data_AF-I0R3G9-F1
#
_entry.id   AF-I0R3G9-F1
#
_cell.length_a   1.000
_cell.length_b   1.000
_cell.length_c   1.000
_cell.angle_alpha   90.00
_cell.angle_beta   90.00
_cell.angle_gamma   90.00
#
_symmetry.space_group_name_H-M   'P 1'
#
loop_
_entity.id
_entity.type
_entity.pdbx_description
1 polymer ?
#
loop_
_entity_poly.entity_id
_entity_poly.type
_entity_poly.pdbx_seq_one_letter_code
_entity_poly.pdbx_strand_id
1 'polypeptide(L)'
;MKKIITVIAAATMLVTFVTPANAAPAKYSVYQKTLATFSSSATTLTSQQKAQVQVAVEANPAAEKFICTGIRYYSQPMSVNIMVRKRAKASCDYAKQLNPALSTWFQNKPTQARSYAGKVLLTVKSQDVASLEMTLDIYEPSLVAAKSQALMTEYLSKQTGKNEIEIRNGANVTQAESDLQLARLQDSLKFWSPFYERKIIVILYTGEDASWASAQLSAAGYQNSSLLKRLGPDGVCMQSLAYSSATNDYFAHCIRPSSSGIRESIIAAHEYAHLPLLSRYNKQGIRNAAANPVWANEGGAEFLAMGLTSESGGVGATYFYKVHWTMLGRAEVAPSAGLKDTIKSKLATITSEEVVAMMQDMETRPALSSQSPYATGKWATELLVAVYGVDAYLAYLDALSPQVLWKTAFENTFGVSVNAFYEKLTPHFQWIGKTYG
;
A
#
# COMPACT_ATOMS: atom_id res chain seq x y z
N MET A 1 -15.33 -79.48 -2.38
CA MET A 1 -14.81 -78.42 -3.27
C MET A 1 -15.91 -77.38 -3.45
N LYS A 2 -15.55 -76.09 -3.28
CA LYS A 2 -16.12 -74.82 -3.79
C LYS A 2 -17.58 -74.81 -4.31
N LYS A 3 -18.44 -73.80 -4.11
CA LYS A 3 -18.47 -72.48 -3.42
C LYS A 3 -19.90 -71.91 -3.69
N ILE A 4 -20.53 -71.30 -2.67
CA ILE A 4 -21.20 -69.95 -2.65
C ILE A 4 -22.41 -69.72 -3.62
N ILE A 5 -23.67 -69.61 -3.19
CA ILE A 5 -24.44 -68.54 -2.47
C ILE A 5 -24.52 -67.19 -3.26
N THR A 6 -25.61 -66.86 -3.98
CA THR A 6 -26.91 -66.18 -3.61
C THR A 6 -26.92 -64.63 -3.74
N VAL A 7 -28.12 -64.09 -4.05
CA VAL A 7 -28.73 -62.76 -3.70
C VAL A 7 -28.46 -61.61 -4.68
N ILE A 8 -29.43 -61.20 -5.50
CA ILE A 8 -30.62 -60.32 -5.29
C ILE A 8 -30.28 -58.83 -5.18
N ALA A 9 -30.89 -58.08 -6.10
CA ALA A 9 -30.93 -56.64 -6.19
C ALA A 9 -31.66 -56.01 -5.00
N ALA A 10 -31.10 -54.93 -4.45
CA ALA A 10 -31.82 -53.97 -3.63
C ALA A 10 -31.40 -52.56 -4.06
N ALA A 11 -32.40 -51.79 -4.48
CA ALA A 11 -32.29 -50.38 -4.80
C ALA A 11 -32.05 -49.56 -3.54
N THR A 12 -30.99 -48.76 -3.54
CA THR A 12 -30.71 -47.77 -2.48
C THR A 12 -30.80 -46.37 -3.07
N MET A 13 -31.72 -45.58 -2.52
CA MET A 13 -31.77 -44.13 -2.70
C MET A 13 -30.41 -43.51 -2.34
N LEU A 14 -29.77 -42.86 -3.31
CA LEU A 14 -28.63 -41.98 -3.06
C LEU A 14 -29.14 -40.63 -2.57
N VAL A 15 -29.22 -40.49 -1.25
CA VAL A 15 -29.19 -39.17 -0.60
C VAL A 15 -27.77 -38.64 -0.80
N THR A 16 -27.61 -37.68 -1.69
CA THR A 16 -26.36 -36.91 -1.82
C THR A 16 -26.19 -36.08 -0.56
N PHE A 17 -25.47 -36.62 0.42
CA PHE A 17 -24.86 -35.79 1.46
C PHE A 17 -23.85 -34.89 0.76
N VAL A 18 -24.22 -33.62 0.61
CA VAL A 18 -23.27 -32.54 0.35
C VAL A 18 -22.33 -32.54 1.53
N THR A 19 -21.16 -33.14 1.38
CA THR A 19 -20.04 -32.92 2.29
C THR A 19 -19.79 -31.42 2.31
N PRO A 20 -19.77 -30.74 3.48
CA PRO A 20 -19.37 -29.35 3.51
C PRO A 20 -17.99 -29.26 2.85
N ALA A 21 -17.85 -28.32 1.91
CA ALA A 21 -16.57 -27.99 1.33
C ALA A 21 -15.56 -27.89 2.48
N ASN A 22 -14.56 -28.78 2.47
CA ASN A 22 -13.41 -28.66 3.35
C ASN A 22 -12.79 -27.30 3.02
N ALA A 23 -13.13 -26.29 3.82
CA ALA A 23 -12.40 -25.04 3.85
C ALA A 23 -10.93 -25.44 4.03
N ALA A 24 -10.10 -25.14 3.03
CA ALA A 24 -8.67 -25.27 3.16
C ALA A 24 -8.27 -24.64 4.50
N PRO A 25 -7.41 -25.28 5.31
CA PRO A 25 -7.03 -24.73 6.60
C PRO A 25 -6.55 -23.30 6.35
N ALA A 26 -7.23 -22.32 6.96
CA ALA A 26 -6.93 -20.91 6.76
C ALA A 26 -5.42 -20.72 6.95
N LYS A 27 -4.71 -20.41 5.87
CA LYS A 27 -3.32 -20.01 5.97
C LYS A 27 -3.34 -18.72 6.78
N TYR A 28 -2.59 -18.70 7.88
CA TYR A 28 -2.47 -17.53 8.72
C TYR A 28 -1.11 -16.90 8.43
N SER A 29 -1.09 -15.61 8.10
CA SER A 29 0.16 -14.85 8.18
C SER A 29 0.45 -14.54 9.65
N VAL A 30 1.73 -14.60 10.02
CA VAL A 30 2.16 -14.44 11.42
C VAL A 30 3.11 -13.25 11.53
N TYR A 31 2.65 -12.18 12.17
CA TYR A 31 3.49 -11.05 12.56
C TYR A 31 3.99 -11.24 13.98
N GLN A 32 5.29 -11.06 14.20
CA GLN A 32 5.91 -11.17 15.53
C GLN A 32 6.70 -9.93 15.89
N LYS A 33 6.48 -9.41 17.10
CA LYS A 33 7.23 -8.28 17.65
C LYS A 33 7.48 -8.47 19.13
N THR A 34 8.71 -8.24 19.57
CA THR A 34 9.03 -8.22 20.99
C THR A 34 8.98 -6.79 21.52
N LEU A 35 8.24 -6.57 22.60
CA LEU A 35 8.16 -5.25 23.23
C LEU A 35 9.48 -4.84 23.88
N ALA A 36 9.65 -3.52 24.06
CA ALA A 36 10.72 -2.95 24.87
C ALA A 36 10.72 -3.57 26.28
N THR A 37 11.91 -3.66 26.87
CA THR A 37 12.11 -4.28 28.19
C THR A 37 11.28 -3.57 29.25
N PHE A 38 10.60 -4.33 30.09
CA PHE A 38 9.92 -3.81 31.27
C PHE A 38 10.94 -3.54 32.38
N SER A 39 10.74 -2.47 33.14
CA SER A 39 11.54 -2.22 34.34
C SER A 39 11.25 -3.28 35.43
N SER A 40 12.30 -3.85 36.01
CA SER A 40 12.28 -4.73 37.19
C SER A 40 11.01 -5.59 37.36
N SER A 41 10.13 -5.23 38.31
CA SER A 41 8.89 -5.92 38.68
C SER A 41 7.63 -5.29 38.07
N ALA A 42 7.75 -4.24 37.24
CA ALA A 42 6.63 -3.54 36.64
C ALA A 42 5.79 -4.50 35.79
N THR A 43 4.46 -4.42 35.89
CA THR A 43 3.53 -5.26 35.11
C THR A 43 2.60 -4.46 34.21
N THR A 44 2.57 -3.14 34.37
CA THR A 44 1.85 -2.19 33.52
C THR A 44 2.70 -1.79 32.31
N LEU A 45 2.04 -1.41 31.22
CA LEU A 45 2.71 -0.92 30.02
C LEU A 45 3.16 0.54 30.21
N THR A 46 4.40 0.84 29.81
CA THR A 46 4.87 2.22 29.63
C THR A 46 4.26 2.84 28.37
N SER A 47 4.35 4.17 28.23
CA SER A 47 3.92 4.86 27.00
C SER A 47 4.61 4.32 25.74
N GLN A 48 5.90 4.01 25.83
CA GLN A 48 6.65 3.39 24.73
C GLN A 48 6.08 2.01 24.35
N GLN A 49 5.78 1.17 25.35
CA GLN A 49 5.22 -0.16 25.10
C GLN A 49 3.80 -0.09 24.55
N LYS A 50 2.97 0.85 25.05
CA LYS A 50 1.64 1.13 24.47
C LYS A 50 1.75 1.51 22.99
N ALA A 51 2.63 2.45 22.65
CA ALA A 51 2.87 2.82 21.25
C ALA A 51 3.30 1.61 20.39
N GLN A 52 4.15 0.73 20.92
CA GLN A 52 4.55 -0.49 20.20
C GLN A 52 3.40 -1.49 20.00
N VAL A 53 2.50 -1.65 20.98
CA VAL A 53 1.29 -2.47 20.84
C VAL A 53 0.34 -1.85 19.83
N GLN A 54 0.15 -0.52 19.89
CA GLN A 54 -0.70 0.21 18.96
C GLN A 54 -0.25 0.04 17.51
N VAL A 55 1.05 0.27 17.23
CA VAL A 55 1.63 0.02 15.91
C VAL A 55 1.42 -1.43 15.46
N ALA A 56 1.53 -2.41 16.37
CA ALA A 56 1.30 -3.81 16.01
C ALA A 56 -0.16 -4.12 15.64
N VAL A 57 -1.13 -3.48 16.31
CA VAL A 57 -2.56 -3.61 15.98
C VAL A 57 -2.88 -2.89 14.67
N GLU A 58 -2.39 -1.65 14.50
CA GLU A 58 -2.63 -0.82 13.32
C GLU A 58 -2.00 -1.39 12.04
N ALA A 59 -0.83 -2.03 12.17
CA ALA A 59 -0.17 -2.72 11.06
C ALA A 59 -0.85 -4.04 10.66
N ASN A 60 -1.78 -4.54 11.48
CA ASN A 60 -2.47 -5.81 11.23
C ASN A 60 -3.99 -5.65 11.36
N PRO A 61 -4.64 -4.84 10.51
CA PRO A 61 -6.08 -4.57 10.61
C PRO A 61 -6.95 -5.82 10.39
N ALA A 62 -6.47 -6.79 9.61
CA ALA A 62 -7.13 -8.07 9.35
C ALA A 62 -6.78 -9.16 10.38
N ALA A 63 -6.18 -8.79 11.51
CA ALA A 63 -5.84 -9.74 12.56
C ALA A 63 -7.10 -10.35 13.18
N GLU A 64 -7.13 -11.68 13.25
CA GLU A 64 -8.16 -12.39 14.00
C GLU A 64 -7.69 -12.68 15.42
N LYS A 65 -6.40 -12.98 15.58
CA LYS A 65 -5.83 -13.44 16.85
C LYS A 65 -4.61 -12.61 17.23
N PHE A 66 -4.61 -12.12 18.46
CA PHE A 66 -3.50 -11.36 19.02
C PHE A 66 -3.01 -12.07 20.29
N ILE A 67 -1.85 -12.71 20.19
CA ILE A 67 -1.29 -13.56 21.24
C ILE A 67 -0.14 -12.83 21.93
N CYS A 68 -0.23 -12.65 23.24
CA CYS A 68 0.82 -12.05 24.06
C CYS A 68 1.52 -13.14 24.88
N THR A 69 2.83 -13.32 24.68
CA THR A 69 3.62 -14.33 25.39
C THR A 69 4.62 -13.65 26.31
N GLY A 70 4.42 -13.78 27.61
CA GLY A 70 5.39 -13.35 28.62
C GLY A 70 6.55 -14.34 28.68
N ILE A 71 7.78 -13.86 28.49
CA ILE A 71 8.94 -14.72 28.37
C ILE A 71 9.72 -14.72 29.68
N ARG A 72 9.91 -15.89 30.29
CA ARG A 72 10.84 -16.06 31.42
C ARG A 72 12.10 -16.80 30.99
N TYR A 73 13.21 -16.58 31.67
CA TYR A 73 14.39 -17.42 31.47
C TYR A 73 14.18 -18.80 32.09
N TYR A 74 14.73 -19.85 31.48
CA TYR A 74 14.43 -21.24 31.87
C TYR A 74 14.80 -21.55 33.33
N SER A 75 15.89 -20.96 33.84
CA SER A 75 16.36 -21.17 35.22
C SER A 75 15.75 -20.20 36.25
N GLN A 76 14.88 -19.28 35.83
CA GLN A 76 14.19 -18.38 36.77
C GLN A 76 13.09 -19.13 37.53
N PRO A 77 12.84 -18.76 38.81
CA PRO A 77 11.85 -19.42 39.64
C PRO A 77 10.44 -19.23 39.09
N MET A 78 9.55 -20.18 39.42
CA MET A 78 8.16 -20.18 38.96
C MET A 78 7.40 -18.90 39.35
N SER A 79 7.80 -18.21 40.42
CA SER A 79 7.24 -16.91 40.84
C SER A 79 7.33 -15.85 39.74
N VAL A 80 8.35 -15.91 38.88
CA VAL A 80 8.52 -15.02 37.72
C VAL A 80 7.43 -15.25 36.66
N ASN A 81 6.84 -16.45 36.57
CA ASN A 81 5.74 -16.73 35.62
C ASN A 81 4.54 -15.82 35.82
N ILE A 82 4.21 -15.50 37.08
CA ILE A 82 3.08 -14.63 37.41
C ILE A 82 3.33 -13.24 36.86
N MET A 83 4.53 -12.71 37.08
CA MET A 83 4.91 -11.39 36.61
C MET A 83 4.89 -11.32 35.06
N VAL A 84 5.54 -12.26 34.36
CA VAL A 84 5.57 -12.19 32.89
C VAL A 84 4.20 -12.45 32.26
N ARG A 85 3.36 -13.27 32.91
CA ARG A 85 1.97 -13.47 32.50
C ARG A 85 1.13 -12.22 32.70
N LYS A 86 1.32 -11.47 33.79
CA LYS A 86 0.64 -10.18 34.00
C LYS A 86 1.03 -9.15 32.94
N ARG A 87 2.31 -9.07 32.55
CA ARG A 87 2.78 -8.21 31.45
C ARG A 87 2.13 -8.58 30.11
N ALA A 88 2.07 -9.88 29.81
CA ALA A 88 1.42 -10.38 28.62
C ALA A 88 -0.08 -10.06 28.61
N LYS A 89 -0.76 -10.22 29.75
CA LYS A 89 -2.16 -9.83 29.92
C LYS A 89 -2.36 -8.34 29.65
N ALA A 90 -1.58 -7.47 30.28
CA ALA A 90 -1.68 -6.02 30.07
C ALA A 90 -1.50 -5.61 28.61
N SER A 91 -0.60 -6.28 27.88
CA SER A 91 -0.38 -6.07 26.44
C SER A 91 -1.63 -6.43 25.62
N CYS A 92 -2.23 -7.58 25.91
CA CYS A 92 -3.40 -8.09 25.18
C CYS A 92 -4.70 -7.35 25.55
N ASP A 93 -4.86 -6.95 26.80
CA ASP A 93 -5.98 -6.11 27.24
C ASP A 93 -5.96 -4.76 26.49
N TYR A 94 -4.78 -4.14 26.37
CA TYR A 94 -4.62 -2.91 25.62
C TYR A 94 -4.86 -3.10 24.12
N ALA A 95 -4.36 -4.19 23.51
CA ALA A 95 -4.67 -4.51 22.12
C ALA A 95 -6.19 -4.68 21.87
N LYS A 96 -6.90 -5.35 22.77
CA LYS A 96 -8.36 -5.52 22.72
C LYS A 96 -9.11 -4.19 22.89
N GLN A 97 -8.56 -3.27 23.70
CA GLN A 97 -9.11 -1.91 23.82
C GLN A 97 -8.98 -1.13 22.51
N LEU A 98 -7.86 -1.28 21.80
CA LEU A 98 -7.62 -0.62 20.52
C LEU A 98 -8.47 -1.21 19.38
N ASN A 99 -8.63 -2.53 19.34
CA ASN A 99 -9.50 -3.20 18.38
C ASN A 99 -10.36 -4.27 19.11
N PRO A 100 -11.61 -3.93 19.49
CA PRO A 100 -12.51 -4.84 20.16
C PRO A 100 -12.86 -6.11 19.37
N ALA A 101 -12.64 -6.17 18.06
CA ALA A 101 -12.88 -7.36 17.26
C ALA A 101 -11.81 -8.44 17.43
N LEU A 102 -10.60 -8.10 17.93
CA LEU A 102 -9.50 -9.05 18.08
C LEU A 102 -9.81 -10.17 19.09
N SER A 103 -9.58 -11.43 18.72
CA SER A 103 -9.48 -12.49 19.72
C SER A 103 -8.11 -12.39 20.40
N THR A 104 -8.06 -12.09 21.70
CA THR A 104 -6.80 -11.96 22.42
C THR A 104 -6.54 -13.17 23.32
N TRP A 105 -5.28 -13.61 23.37
CA TRP A 105 -4.86 -14.71 24.23
C TRP A 105 -3.51 -14.39 24.86
N PHE A 106 -3.34 -14.64 26.16
CA PHE A 106 -2.07 -14.41 26.84
C PHE A 106 -1.56 -15.67 27.52
N GLN A 107 -0.25 -15.89 27.42
CA GLN A 107 0.44 -17.05 27.98
C GLN A 107 1.81 -16.66 28.52
N ASN A 108 2.49 -17.61 29.15
CA ASN A 108 3.92 -17.49 29.44
C ASN A 108 4.67 -18.68 28.84
N LYS A 109 5.95 -18.47 28.49
CA LYS A 109 6.84 -19.54 28.02
C LYS A 109 8.26 -19.34 28.56
N PRO A 110 8.99 -20.42 28.88
CA PRO A 110 10.42 -20.35 29.15
C PRO A 110 11.24 -20.12 27.87
N THR A 111 12.41 -19.50 28.01
CA THR A 111 13.41 -19.36 26.95
C THR A 111 14.82 -19.64 27.48
N GLN A 112 15.71 -20.09 26.60
CA GLN A 112 17.15 -20.15 26.86
C GLN A 112 17.87 -18.88 26.37
N ALA A 113 17.20 -18.02 25.60
CA ALA A 113 17.80 -16.77 25.10
C ALA A 113 17.60 -15.62 26.10
N ARG A 114 18.68 -15.19 26.74
CA ARG A 114 18.65 -14.11 27.76
C ARG A 114 18.07 -12.79 27.23
N SER A 115 18.29 -12.48 25.95
CA SER A 115 17.81 -11.26 25.28
C SER A 115 16.29 -11.11 25.25
N TYR A 116 15.55 -12.21 25.41
CA TYR A 116 14.08 -12.24 25.45
C TYR A 116 13.52 -12.31 26.88
N ALA A 117 14.33 -12.64 27.88
CA ALA A 117 13.87 -12.81 29.24
C ALA A 117 13.26 -11.52 29.81
N GLY A 118 12.08 -11.63 30.42
CA GLY A 118 11.34 -10.51 31.01
C GLY A 118 10.56 -9.67 30.00
N LYS A 119 10.68 -9.93 28.68
CA LYS A 119 9.93 -9.23 27.63
C LYS A 119 8.61 -9.93 27.31
N VAL A 120 7.78 -9.25 26.52
CA VAL A 120 6.55 -9.80 25.94
C VAL A 120 6.74 -9.92 24.43
N LEU A 121 6.52 -11.11 23.90
CA LEU A 121 6.42 -11.36 22.47
C LEU A 121 4.95 -11.27 22.05
N LEU A 122 4.67 -10.36 21.13
CA LEU A 122 3.41 -10.25 20.42
C LEU A 122 3.47 -11.20 19.23
N THR A 123 2.42 -11.98 19.04
CA THR A 123 2.21 -12.81 17.86
C THR A 123 0.82 -12.53 17.34
N VAL A 124 0.73 -11.88 16.19
CA VAL A 124 -0.52 -11.53 15.54
C VAL A 124 -0.74 -12.51 14.41
N LYS A 125 -1.90 -13.15 14.38
CA LYS A 125 -2.32 -14.01 13.29
C LYS A 125 -3.45 -13.33 12.54
N SER A 126 -3.20 -13.07 11.27
CA SER A 126 -4.19 -12.56 10.33
C SER A 126 -4.48 -13.65 9.33
N GLN A 127 -5.69 -13.64 8.76
CA GLN A 127 -5.95 -14.41 7.56
C GLN A 127 -4.85 -14.08 6.54
N ASP A 128 -4.28 -15.09 5.87
CA ASP A 128 -3.30 -14.87 4.82
C ASP A 128 -4.00 -14.24 3.62
N VAL A 129 -4.19 -12.92 3.70
CA VAL A 129 -4.91 -12.12 2.72
C VAL A 129 -4.29 -12.20 1.33
N ALA A 130 -2.98 -12.47 1.24
CA ALA A 130 -2.31 -12.70 -0.04
C ALA A 130 -2.82 -13.98 -0.74
N SER A 131 -3.19 -14.99 0.04
CA SER A 131 -3.71 -16.27 -0.47
C SER A 131 -5.22 -16.28 -0.78
N LEU A 132 -5.94 -15.19 -0.47
CA LEU A 132 -7.37 -15.10 -0.77
C LEU A 132 -7.59 -15.05 -2.27
N GLU A 133 -8.41 -15.94 -2.80
CA GLU A 133 -8.85 -15.82 -4.20
C GLU A 133 -9.74 -14.57 -4.33
N MET A 134 -9.42 -13.73 -5.32
CA MET A 134 -10.23 -12.57 -5.70
C MET A 134 -10.29 -12.54 -7.22
N THR A 135 -11.46 -12.24 -7.76
CA THR A 135 -11.68 -11.97 -9.18
C THR A 135 -12.39 -10.62 -9.31
N LEU A 136 -12.46 -10.04 -10.50
CA LEU A 136 -13.22 -8.80 -10.70
C LEU A 136 -14.72 -8.97 -10.44
N ASP A 137 -15.25 -10.18 -10.59
CA ASP A 137 -16.65 -10.51 -10.31
C ASP A 137 -16.92 -10.80 -8.83
N ILE A 138 -15.89 -11.29 -8.11
CA ILE A 138 -16.01 -11.75 -6.73
C ILE A 138 -14.78 -11.27 -5.95
N TYR A 139 -14.95 -10.17 -5.24
CA TYR A 139 -13.97 -9.65 -4.28
C TYR A 139 -14.68 -8.96 -3.12
N GLU A 140 -14.04 -8.94 -1.96
CA GLU A 140 -14.49 -8.21 -0.77
C GLU A 140 -13.80 -6.84 -0.75
N PRO A 141 -14.51 -5.71 -0.99
CA PRO A 141 -13.92 -4.39 -1.07
C PRO A 141 -13.04 -4.01 0.11
N SER A 142 -13.41 -4.42 1.32
CA SER A 142 -12.67 -4.11 2.54
C SER A 142 -11.30 -4.79 2.64
N LEU A 143 -11.05 -5.83 1.84
CA LEU A 143 -9.80 -6.61 1.86
C LEU A 143 -8.85 -6.26 0.71
N VAL A 144 -9.30 -5.49 -0.29
CA VAL A 144 -8.50 -5.13 -1.48
C VAL A 144 -7.15 -4.52 -1.10
N ALA A 145 -7.16 -3.54 -0.20
CA ALA A 145 -5.95 -2.86 0.29
C ALA A 145 -5.00 -3.78 1.03
N ALA A 146 -5.53 -4.67 1.87
CA ALA A 146 -4.72 -5.58 2.64
C ALA A 146 -4.05 -6.62 1.73
N LYS A 147 -4.80 -7.15 0.75
CA LYS A 147 -4.28 -8.12 -0.21
C LYS A 147 -3.22 -7.49 -1.12
N SER A 148 -3.49 -6.34 -1.72
CA SER A 148 -2.52 -5.68 -2.61
C SER A 148 -1.21 -5.36 -1.86
N GLN A 149 -1.29 -4.85 -0.63
CA GLN A 149 -0.11 -4.56 0.19
C GLN A 149 0.68 -5.83 0.52
N ALA A 150 -0.01 -6.92 0.85
CA ALA A 150 0.65 -8.20 1.13
C ALA A 150 1.39 -8.73 -0.10
N LEU A 151 0.78 -8.63 -1.29
CA LEU A 151 1.40 -9.02 -2.56
C LEU A 151 2.61 -8.14 -2.91
N MET A 152 2.52 -6.82 -2.70
CA MET A 152 3.66 -5.90 -2.86
C MET A 152 4.80 -6.26 -1.91
N THR A 153 4.49 -6.56 -0.64
CA THR A 153 5.48 -6.96 0.36
C THR A 153 6.16 -8.28 -0.01
N GLU A 154 5.38 -9.28 -0.43
CA GLU A 154 5.90 -10.57 -0.88
C GLU A 154 6.81 -10.39 -2.10
N TYR A 155 6.36 -9.63 -3.09
CA TYR A 155 7.14 -9.34 -4.29
C TYR A 155 8.47 -8.66 -3.97
N LEU A 156 8.45 -7.61 -3.14
CA LEU A 156 9.63 -6.86 -2.71
C LEU A 156 10.62 -7.72 -1.91
N SER A 157 10.12 -8.68 -1.12
CA SER A 157 10.96 -9.59 -0.34
C SER A 157 11.87 -10.46 -1.20
N LYS A 158 11.45 -10.75 -2.44
CA LYS A 158 12.18 -11.57 -3.43
C LYS A 158 13.24 -10.77 -4.18
N GLN A 159 13.17 -9.44 -4.16
CA GLN A 159 14.11 -8.58 -4.86
C GLN A 159 15.44 -8.49 -4.10
N THR A 160 16.55 -8.31 -4.83
CA THR A 160 17.91 -8.20 -4.25
C THR A 160 18.68 -6.99 -4.79
N GLY A 161 18.36 -6.52 -5.99
CA GLY A 161 18.98 -5.35 -6.60
C GLY A 161 18.48 -4.02 -6.01
N LYS A 162 19.16 -2.94 -6.38
CA LYS A 162 18.75 -1.56 -6.04
C LYS A 162 19.30 -0.60 -7.08
N ASN A 163 18.45 0.31 -7.56
CA ASN A 163 18.86 1.37 -8.46
C ASN A 163 19.86 2.34 -7.81
N GLU A 164 20.85 2.75 -8.59
CA GLU A 164 21.82 3.76 -8.20
C GLU A 164 21.17 5.15 -8.18
N ILE A 165 21.45 5.91 -7.14
CA ILE A 165 21.03 7.31 -7.03
C ILE A 165 22.20 8.21 -6.66
N GLU A 166 22.12 9.45 -7.13
CA GLU A 166 22.97 10.56 -6.68
C GLU A 166 22.08 11.55 -5.93
N ILE A 167 22.36 11.79 -4.65
CA ILE A 167 21.62 12.79 -3.86
C ILE A 167 22.36 14.13 -3.91
N ARG A 168 21.62 15.20 -4.21
CA ARG A 168 22.06 16.59 -4.15
C ARG A 168 21.18 17.32 -3.14
N ASN A 169 21.81 17.79 -2.07
CA ASN A 169 21.14 18.51 -1.00
C ASN A 169 21.27 20.02 -1.20
N GLY A 170 20.15 20.73 -1.01
CA GLY A 170 20.16 22.17 -0.78
C GLY A 170 20.93 22.51 0.49
N ALA A 171 21.42 23.74 0.60
CA ALA A 171 22.26 24.17 1.72
C ALA A 171 21.51 24.09 3.07
N ASN A 172 20.18 24.18 3.04
CA ASN A 172 19.32 24.15 4.21
C ASN A 172 18.69 22.77 4.47
N VAL A 173 19.06 21.75 3.70
CA VAL A 173 18.65 20.36 3.97
C VAL A 173 19.67 19.73 4.92
N THR A 174 19.21 19.31 6.09
CA THR A 174 20.09 18.62 7.04
C THR A 174 20.41 17.21 6.57
N GLN A 175 21.54 16.65 7.03
CA GLN A 175 21.89 15.26 6.72
C GLN A 175 20.82 14.27 7.22
N ALA A 176 20.23 14.54 8.39
CA ALA A 176 19.19 13.67 8.96
C ALA A 176 17.92 13.63 8.09
N GLU A 177 17.51 14.77 7.53
CA GLU A 177 16.38 14.82 6.59
C GLU A 177 16.73 14.10 5.29
N SER A 178 17.92 14.31 4.75
CA SER A 178 18.41 13.59 3.57
C SER A 178 18.40 12.08 3.77
N ASP A 179 18.94 11.60 4.89
CA ASP A 179 19.00 10.17 5.23
C ASP A 179 17.60 9.57 5.40
N LEU A 180 16.66 10.34 5.97
CA LEU A 180 15.26 9.92 6.09
C LEU A 180 14.59 9.76 4.72
N GLN A 181 14.77 10.70 3.80
CA GLN A 181 14.20 10.58 2.45
C GLN A 181 14.84 9.42 1.68
N LEU A 182 16.14 9.19 1.86
CA LEU A 182 16.80 8.01 1.31
C LEU A 182 16.22 6.72 1.87
N ALA A 183 15.99 6.65 3.19
CA ALA A 183 15.37 5.49 3.84
C ALA A 183 13.98 5.18 3.26
N ARG A 184 13.17 6.21 3.03
CA ARG A 184 11.83 6.09 2.42
C ARG A 184 11.85 5.61 0.97
N LEU A 185 12.91 5.92 0.22
CA LEU A 185 13.09 5.48 -1.17
C LEU A 185 13.65 4.07 -1.32
N GLN A 186 14.19 3.43 -0.27
CA GLN A 186 14.95 2.19 -0.41
C GLN A 186 14.16 1.06 -1.08
N ASP A 187 12.91 0.90 -0.68
CA ASP A 187 12.03 -0.13 -1.21
C ASP A 187 11.59 0.18 -2.65
N SER A 188 11.39 1.46 -2.99
CA SER A 188 11.14 1.89 -4.37
C SER A 188 12.33 1.57 -5.28
N LEU A 189 13.54 1.92 -4.86
CA LEU A 189 14.77 1.66 -5.62
C LEU A 189 15.01 0.16 -5.81
N LYS A 190 14.64 -0.64 -4.81
CA LYS A 190 14.73 -2.10 -4.86
C LYS A 190 13.69 -2.70 -5.80
N PHE A 191 12.43 -2.31 -5.65
CA PHE A 191 11.29 -2.80 -6.44
C PHE A 191 11.49 -2.60 -7.95
N TRP A 192 11.95 -1.41 -8.34
CA TRP A 192 12.08 -1.05 -9.75
C TRP A 192 13.37 -1.52 -10.40
N SER A 193 14.39 -1.90 -9.61
CA SER A 193 15.72 -2.24 -10.13
C SER A 193 15.77 -3.30 -11.23
N PRO A 194 14.94 -4.36 -11.23
CA PRO A 194 15.00 -5.35 -12.31
C PRO A 194 14.51 -4.83 -13.65
N PHE A 195 13.81 -3.69 -13.69
CA PHE A 195 13.11 -3.21 -14.87
C PHE A 195 13.39 -1.76 -15.23
N TYR A 196 14.20 -1.07 -14.44
CA TYR A 196 14.44 0.35 -14.62
C TYR A 196 15.85 0.72 -14.20
N GLU A 197 16.78 0.61 -15.13
CA GLU A 197 18.19 0.89 -14.88
C GLU A 197 18.59 2.21 -15.54
N ARG A 198 18.43 3.30 -14.78
CA ARG A 198 18.89 4.64 -15.15
C ARG A 198 19.55 5.31 -13.96
N LYS A 199 20.52 6.19 -14.22
CA LYS A 199 21.09 7.05 -13.18
C LYS A 199 20.04 8.08 -12.76
N ILE A 200 19.73 8.10 -11.46
CA ILE A 200 18.68 8.95 -10.90
C ILE A 200 19.33 10.00 -9.98
N ILE A 201 19.10 11.27 -10.28
CA ILE A 201 19.61 12.40 -9.51
C ILE A 201 18.45 12.94 -8.65
N VAL A 202 18.60 12.82 -7.34
CA VAL A 202 17.63 13.28 -6.35
C VAL A 202 18.03 14.67 -5.88
N ILE A 203 17.15 15.65 -6.06
CA ILE A 203 17.37 17.03 -5.60
C ILE A 203 16.49 17.25 -4.37
N LEU A 204 17.09 17.21 -3.19
CA LEU A 204 16.39 17.50 -1.93
C LEU A 204 16.53 18.97 -1.61
N TYR A 205 15.43 19.65 -1.31
CA TYR A 205 15.44 21.11 -1.14
C TYR A 205 14.36 21.60 -0.16
N THR A 206 14.63 22.70 0.53
CA THR A 206 13.65 23.42 1.36
C THR A 206 13.11 24.66 0.63
N GLY A 207 12.21 25.43 1.26
CA GLY A 207 11.74 26.72 0.71
C GLY A 207 12.87 27.69 0.36
N GLU A 208 13.91 27.76 1.19
CA GLU A 208 15.07 28.64 0.99
C GLU A 208 15.96 28.17 -0.18
N ASP A 209 15.96 26.87 -0.47
CA ASP A 209 16.75 26.28 -1.55
C ASP A 209 16.00 26.25 -2.90
N ALA A 210 14.75 26.72 -2.95
CA ALA A 210 13.88 26.56 -4.12
C ALA A 210 14.45 27.15 -5.42
N SER A 211 15.15 28.28 -5.33
CA SER A 211 15.83 28.89 -6.49
C SER A 211 17.01 28.05 -6.97
N TRP A 212 17.78 27.47 -6.04
CA TRP A 212 18.88 26.55 -6.35
C TRP A 212 18.36 25.27 -6.98
N ALA A 213 17.32 24.65 -6.42
CA ALA A 213 16.71 23.44 -6.93
C ALA A 213 16.15 23.65 -8.35
N SER A 214 15.47 24.79 -8.58
CA SER A 214 15.05 25.16 -9.92
C SER A 214 16.24 25.28 -10.88
N ALA A 215 17.35 25.88 -10.47
CA ALA A 215 18.51 26.03 -11.34
C ALA A 215 19.14 24.68 -11.72
N GLN A 216 19.18 23.71 -10.78
CA GLN A 216 19.62 22.34 -11.06
C GLN A 216 18.78 21.68 -12.17
N LEU A 217 17.45 21.79 -12.10
CA LEU A 217 16.57 21.26 -13.13
C LEU A 217 16.63 22.03 -14.45
N SER A 218 16.76 23.36 -14.41
CA SER A 218 16.97 24.16 -15.62
C SER A 218 18.22 23.72 -16.37
N ALA A 219 19.32 23.49 -15.63
CA ALA A 219 20.58 23.00 -16.21
C ALA A 219 20.45 21.59 -16.81
N ALA A 220 19.53 20.77 -16.28
CA ALA A 220 19.17 19.47 -16.86
C ALA A 220 18.23 19.56 -18.08
N GLY A 221 17.81 20.77 -18.47
CA GLY A 221 16.94 21.03 -19.62
C GLY A 221 15.44 21.07 -19.32
N TYR A 222 15.03 20.98 -18.05
CA TYR A 222 13.62 21.05 -17.69
C TYR A 222 13.09 22.49 -17.78
N GLN A 223 12.22 22.74 -18.74
CA GLN A 223 11.72 24.08 -19.07
C GLN A 223 10.80 24.69 -17.99
N ASN A 224 10.12 23.84 -17.21
CA ASN A 224 9.15 24.27 -16.20
C ASN A 224 9.74 24.27 -14.77
N SER A 225 11.06 24.36 -14.62
CA SER A 225 11.74 24.30 -13.33
C SER A 225 11.30 25.40 -12.34
N SER A 226 10.77 26.51 -12.85
CA SER A 226 10.21 27.61 -12.05
C SER A 226 9.05 27.16 -11.14
N LEU A 227 8.41 26.02 -11.44
CA LEU A 227 7.43 25.40 -10.55
C LEU A 227 8.00 25.17 -9.15
N LEU A 228 9.27 24.77 -9.02
CA LEU A 228 9.90 24.52 -7.72
C LEU A 228 9.99 25.77 -6.84
N LYS A 229 9.95 26.96 -7.44
CA LYS A 229 9.98 28.26 -6.75
C LYS A 229 8.63 28.68 -6.17
N ARG A 230 7.56 27.88 -6.38
CA ARG A 230 6.26 28.14 -5.76
C ARG A 230 6.32 27.79 -4.28
N LEU A 231 6.19 28.82 -3.45
CA LEU A 231 6.20 28.72 -2.00
C LEU A 231 4.79 28.93 -1.43
N GLY A 232 4.54 28.31 -0.28
CA GLY A 232 3.36 28.57 0.53
C GLY A 232 3.41 29.95 1.18
N PRO A 233 2.30 30.41 1.80
CA PRO A 233 2.24 31.69 2.51
C PRO A 233 3.26 31.81 3.65
N ASP A 234 3.72 30.69 4.19
CA ASP A 234 4.72 30.54 5.24
C ASP A 234 6.15 30.39 4.71
N GLY A 235 6.37 30.52 3.39
CA GLY A 235 7.67 30.35 2.75
C GLY A 235 8.09 28.90 2.55
N VAL A 236 7.27 27.92 2.94
CA VAL A 236 7.56 26.50 2.77
C VAL A 236 7.46 26.11 1.30
N CYS A 237 8.39 25.31 0.78
CA CYS A 237 8.29 24.80 -0.58
C CYS A 237 7.03 23.93 -0.74
N MET A 238 6.46 23.92 -1.94
CA MET A 238 5.20 23.19 -2.18
C MET A 238 5.31 22.07 -3.21
N GLN A 239 6.35 22.05 -4.02
CA GLN A 239 6.39 21.20 -5.20
C GLN A 239 7.39 20.06 -5.04
N SER A 240 6.98 18.89 -5.46
CA SER A 240 7.91 17.83 -5.86
C SER A 240 7.55 17.45 -7.29
N LEU A 241 8.53 17.02 -8.07
CA LEU A 241 8.28 16.60 -9.45
C LEU A 241 9.39 15.66 -9.93
N ALA A 242 9.04 14.83 -10.92
CA ALA A 242 9.96 14.00 -11.66
C ALA A 242 10.20 14.54 -13.09
N TYR A 243 11.40 14.33 -13.61
CA TYR A 243 11.79 14.72 -14.96
C TYR A 243 12.84 13.75 -15.53
N SER A 244 12.60 13.25 -16.73
CA SER A 244 13.56 12.44 -17.48
C SER A 244 14.22 13.28 -18.57
N SER A 245 15.55 13.39 -18.51
CA SER A 245 16.35 13.91 -19.62
C SER A 245 16.82 12.76 -20.53
N ALA A 246 17.53 13.10 -21.60
CA ALA A 246 18.15 12.11 -22.48
C ALA A 246 19.20 11.24 -21.75
N THR A 247 19.87 11.78 -20.73
CA THR A 247 21.01 11.12 -20.07
C THR A 247 20.65 10.61 -18.68
N ASN A 248 20.03 11.44 -17.85
CA ASN A 248 19.72 11.11 -16.46
C ASN A 248 18.24 11.34 -16.18
N ASP A 249 17.76 10.68 -15.14
CA ASP A 249 16.50 11.04 -14.51
C ASP A 249 16.74 11.92 -13.31
N TYR A 250 15.74 12.75 -13.03
CA TYR A 250 15.76 13.69 -11.95
C TYR A 250 14.44 13.57 -11.21
N PHE A 251 14.49 13.66 -9.88
CA PHE A 251 13.31 14.05 -9.14
C PHE A 251 13.72 15.06 -8.07
N ALA A 252 12.95 16.14 -7.99
CA ALA A 252 13.13 17.17 -7.00
C ALA A 252 12.08 17.00 -5.91
N HIS A 253 12.53 16.92 -4.67
CA HIS A 253 11.68 16.74 -3.50
C HIS A 253 11.75 17.94 -2.58
N CYS A 254 10.61 18.58 -2.38
CA CYS A 254 10.47 19.57 -1.33
C CYS A 254 10.38 18.87 0.04
N ILE A 255 11.37 19.13 0.90
CA ILE A 255 11.36 18.74 2.31
C ILE A 255 10.65 19.83 3.09
N ARG A 256 9.66 19.42 3.89
CA ARG A 256 8.84 20.34 4.67
C ARG A 256 9.08 20.07 6.17
N PRO A 257 9.79 20.95 6.88
CA PRO A 257 10.14 20.75 8.28
C PRO A 257 8.93 20.50 9.21
N SER A 258 7.76 21.05 8.85
CA SER A 258 6.51 20.90 9.60
C SER A 258 5.72 19.62 9.28
N SER A 259 6.09 18.83 8.26
CA SER A 259 5.27 17.71 7.77
C SER A 259 5.89 16.32 7.90
N SER A 260 6.87 16.13 8.79
CA SER A 260 7.56 14.85 9.08
C SER A 260 6.65 13.63 9.39
N GLY A 261 5.34 13.81 9.39
CA GLY A 261 4.35 12.75 9.45
C GLY A 261 4.25 11.88 8.19
N ILE A 262 3.50 10.80 8.37
CA ILE A 262 3.28 9.71 7.41
C ILE A 262 2.80 10.19 6.03
N ARG A 263 2.12 11.33 5.92
CA ARG A 263 1.69 11.88 4.63
C ARG A 263 2.84 12.35 3.75
N GLU A 264 3.87 12.98 4.32
CA GLU A 264 5.05 13.38 3.54
C GLU A 264 5.87 12.16 3.11
N SER A 265 5.80 11.07 3.89
CA SER A 265 6.65 9.89 3.71
C SER A 265 6.57 9.27 2.32
N ILE A 266 5.41 9.36 1.66
CA ILE A 266 5.18 8.75 0.36
C ILE A 266 5.52 9.67 -0.82
N ILE A 267 5.67 10.99 -0.62
CA ILE A 267 5.79 11.94 -1.74
C ILE A 267 7.06 11.66 -2.56
N ALA A 268 8.19 11.43 -1.90
CA ALA A 268 9.43 11.09 -2.61
C ALA A 268 9.28 9.80 -3.43
N ALA A 269 8.64 8.77 -2.86
CA ALA A 269 8.38 7.52 -3.54
C ALA A 269 7.38 7.66 -4.70
N HIS A 270 6.39 8.56 -4.56
CA HIS A 270 5.43 8.92 -5.61
C HIS A 270 6.14 9.54 -6.81
N GLU A 271 6.94 10.58 -6.58
CA GLU A 271 7.70 11.21 -7.66
C GLU A 271 8.69 10.23 -8.29
N TYR A 272 9.33 9.39 -7.47
CA TYR A 272 10.18 8.33 -7.99
C TYR A 272 9.41 7.38 -8.92
N ALA A 273 8.20 6.96 -8.55
CA ALA A 273 7.39 6.03 -9.33
C ALA A 273 6.98 6.58 -10.71
N HIS A 274 6.88 7.90 -10.87
CA HIS A 274 6.66 8.49 -12.19
C HIS A 274 7.80 8.17 -13.17
N LEU A 275 9.05 8.07 -12.74
CA LEU A 275 10.18 7.79 -13.64
C LEU A 275 10.02 6.45 -14.40
N PRO A 276 9.89 5.28 -13.73
CA PRO A 276 9.67 4.02 -14.41
C PRO A 276 8.30 3.96 -15.12
N LEU A 277 7.23 4.53 -14.56
CA LEU A 277 5.91 4.52 -15.19
C LEU A 277 5.91 5.30 -16.51
N LEU A 278 6.39 6.55 -16.49
CA LEU A 278 6.47 7.38 -17.69
C LEU A 278 7.42 6.77 -18.72
N SER A 279 8.53 6.16 -18.31
CA SER A 279 9.43 5.44 -19.23
C SER A 279 8.68 4.38 -20.06
N ARG A 280 7.77 3.61 -19.42
CA ARG A 280 6.95 2.60 -20.10
C ARG A 280 5.84 3.20 -20.95
N TYR A 281 5.08 4.15 -20.40
CA TYR A 281 4.03 4.81 -21.19
C TYR A 281 4.61 5.50 -22.43
N ASN A 282 5.79 6.13 -22.30
CA ASN A 282 6.48 6.79 -23.41
C ASN A 282 6.98 5.83 -24.49
N LYS A 283 7.09 4.52 -24.24
CA LYS A 283 7.41 3.52 -25.29
C LYS A 283 6.39 3.54 -26.43
N GLN A 284 5.16 3.97 -26.17
CA GLN A 284 4.13 4.12 -27.20
C GLN A 284 4.43 5.25 -28.20
N GLY A 285 5.41 6.13 -27.92
CA GLY A 285 5.77 7.25 -28.79
C GLY A 285 4.74 8.39 -28.83
N ILE A 286 3.69 8.31 -28.02
CA ILE A 286 2.60 9.28 -27.94
C ILE A 286 2.67 9.98 -26.58
N ARG A 287 2.64 11.32 -26.57
CA ARG A 287 2.81 12.16 -25.36
C ARG A 287 1.53 12.88 -24.92
N ASN A 288 0.37 12.28 -25.15
CA ASN A 288 -0.92 12.80 -24.72
C ASN A 288 -1.68 11.77 -23.87
N ALA A 289 -2.79 12.19 -23.28
CA ALA A 289 -3.59 11.34 -22.39
C ALA A 289 -4.15 10.07 -23.06
N ALA A 290 -4.19 10.00 -24.40
CA ALA A 290 -4.61 8.80 -25.11
C ALA A 290 -3.62 7.64 -24.95
N ALA A 291 -2.35 7.92 -24.64
CA ALA A 291 -1.32 6.91 -24.41
C ALA A 291 -0.89 6.78 -22.94
N ASN A 292 -1.23 7.76 -22.10
CA ASN A 292 -0.92 7.73 -20.67
C ASN A 292 -2.13 8.22 -19.88
N PRO A 293 -3.04 7.33 -19.46
CA PRO A 293 -4.23 7.74 -18.73
C PRO A 293 -3.85 8.32 -17.37
N VAL A 294 -4.34 9.53 -17.06
CA VAL A 294 -3.89 10.28 -15.89
C VAL A 294 -4.15 9.52 -14.58
N TRP A 295 -5.29 8.85 -14.45
CA TRP A 295 -5.57 8.02 -13.27
C TRP A 295 -4.53 6.91 -13.06
N ALA A 296 -4.06 6.25 -14.13
CA ALA A 296 -3.12 5.15 -13.98
C ALA A 296 -1.70 5.66 -13.73
N ASN A 297 -1.34 6.83 -14.25
CA ASN A 297 -0.06 7.46 -13.96
C ASN A 297 0.00 7.99 -12.53
N GLU A 298 -0.90 8.91 -12.18
CA GLU A 298 -0.91 9.57 -10.87
C GLU A 298 -1.34 8.63 -9.76
N GLY A 299 -2.47 7.93 -9.96
CA GLY A 299 -2.97 6.97 -8.99
C GLY A 299 -2.10 5.72 -8.89
N GLY A 300 -1.49 5.28 -10.00
CA GLY A 300 -0.51 4.19 -9.96
C GLY A 300 0.75 4.59 -9.19
N ALA A 301 1.29 5.79 -9.43
CA ALA A 301 2.41 6.32 -8.65
C ALA A 301 2.07 6.41 -7.15
N GLU A 302 0.87 6.89 -6.81
CA GLU A 302 0.38 6.98 -5.43
C GLU A 302 0.26 5.59 -4.77
N PHE A 303 -0.31 4.62 -5.48
CA PHE A 303 -0.39 3.22 -5.02
C PHE A 303 0.99 2.62 -4.74
N LEU A 304 1.92 2.77 -5.69
CA LEU A 304 3.28 2.25 -5.58
C LEU A 304 4.04 2.92 -4.44
N ALA A 305 3.90 4.24 -4.29
CA ALA A 305 4.52 5.00 -3.21
C ALA A 305 4.08 4.52 -1.84
N MET A 306 2.78 4.33 -1.65
CA MET A 306 2.21 3.78 -0.42
C MET A 306 2.65 2.33 -0.17
N GLY A 307 2.71 1.51 -1.22
CA GLY A 307 3.12 0.11 -1.13
C GLY A 307 4.58 -0.07 -0.75
N LEU A 308 5.42 0.87 -1.17
CA LEU A 308 6.89 0.83 -1.11
C LEU A 308 7.49 1.85 -0.15
N THR A 309 6.70 2.37 0.80
CA THR A 309 7.21 3.20 1.89
C THR A 309 6.91 2.51 3.21
N SER A 310 7.94 2.21 4.00
CA SER A 310 7.79 1.44 5.24
C SER A 310 6.88 2.13 6.28
N GLU A 311 6.89 3.46 6.31
CA GLU A 311 6.02 4.27 7.16
C GLU A 311 4.55 4.22 6.73
N SER A 312 4.25 3.95 5.46
CA SER A 312 2.87 3.77 4.98
C SER A 312 2.39 2.33 5.08
N GLY A 313 3.31 1.34 4.98
CA GLY A 313 2.98 -0.08 5.08
C GLY A 313 2.54 -0.55 6.47
N GLY A 314 2.80 0.23 7.53
CA GLY A 314 2.40 -0.06 8.92
C GLY A 314 1.24 0.79 9.46
N VAL A 315 0.82 1.81 8.70
CA VAL A 315 -0.20 2.78 9.11
C VAL A 315 -1.45 2.45 8.30
N GLY A 316 -2.31 1.61 8.89
CA GLY A 316 -3.37 0.85 8.21
C GLY A 316 -4.11 1.60 7.11
N ALA A 317 -4.48 0.87 6.06
CA ALA A 317 -5.23 1.33 4.88
C ALA A 317 -6.20 2.49 5.19
N THR A 318 -6.95 2.39 6.29
CA THR A 318 -7.81 3.45 6.85
C THR A 318 -7.23 4.87 6.86
N TYR A 319 -5.97 5.09 7.27
CA TYR A 319 -5.37 6.43 7.29
C TYR A 319 -5.30 7.01 5.87
N PHE A 320 -4.70 6.28 4.95
CA PHE A 320 -4.56 6.76 3.58
C PHE A 320 -5.90 6.82 2.86
N TYR A 321 -6.84 5.91 3.12
CA TYR A 321 -8.19 6.03 2.58
C TYR A 321 -8.87 7.34 3.04
N LYS A 322 -8.67 7.79 4.28
CA LYS A 322 -9.14 9.12 4.74
C LYS A 322 -8.41 10.27 4.05
N VAL A 323 -7.10 10.15 3.81
CA VAL A 323 -6.33 11.15 3.06
C VAL A 323 -6.86 11.28 1.63
N HIS A 324 -7.00 10.17 0.91
CA HIS A 324 -7.53 10.11 -0.46
C HIS A 324 -8.99 10.54 -0.54
N TRP A 325 -9.81 10.14 0.44
CA TRP A 325 -11.16 10.68 0.58
C TRP A 325 -11.12 12.20 0.68
N THR A 326 -10.25 12.77 1.52
CA THR A 326 -10.10 14.22 1.66
C THR A 326 -9.68 14.87 0.34
N MET A 327 -8.73 14.26 -0.40
CA MET A 327 -8.23 14.72 -1.70
C MET A 327 -9.32 14.84 -2.77
N LEU A 328 -10.39 14.05 -2.72
CA LEU A 328 -11.51 14.20 -3.67
C LEU A 328 -12.10 15.63 -3.66
N GLY A 329 -11.98 16.37 -2.54
CA GLY A 329 -12.36 17.77 -2.48
C GLY A 329 -13.79 18.04 -2.97
N ARG A 330 -13.92 18.92 -3.97
CA ARG A 330 -15.16 19.22 -4.70
C ARG A 330 -15.15 18.69 -6.13
N ALA A 331 -14.33 17.68 -6.43
CA ALA A 331 -14.25 17.12 -7.77
C ALA A 331 -15.61 16.54 -8.18
N GLU A 332 -16.05 16.89 -9.37
CA GLU A 332 -17.28 16.37 -9.99
C GLU A 332 -17.06 14.94 -10.49
N VAL A 333 -18.13 14.15 -10.55
CA VAL A 333 -18.10 12.75 -11.02
C VAL A 333 -17.53 12.67 -12.43
N ALA A 334 -18.21 13.26 -13.41
CA ALA A 334 -17.77 13.27 -14.80
C ALA A 334 -18.27 14.54 -15.50
N PRO A 335 -17.56 15.68 -15.36
CA PRO A 335 -17.97 16.95 -15.93
C PRO A 335 -18.10 16.89 -17.46
N SER A 336 -17.24 16.13 -18.16
CA SER A 336 -17.34 15.94 -19.61
C SER A 336 -18.61 15.21 -20.05
N ALA A 337 -19.18 14.37 -19.18
CA ALA A 337 -20.45 13.67 -19.39
C ALA A 337 -21.65 14.40 -18.76
N GLY A 338 -21.46 15.61 -18.22
CA GLY A 338 -22.52 16.40 -17.58
C GLY A 338 -22.89 15.94 -16.16
N LEU A 339 -22.14 15.02 -15.56
CA LEU A 339 -22.36 14.52 -14.19
C LEU A 339 -21.65 15.44 -13.18
N LYS A 340 -22.38 16.47 -12.71
CA LYS A 340 -21.85 17.57 -11.89
C LYS A 340 -21.91 17.35 -10.38
N ASP A 341 -22.57 16.28 -9.93
CA ASP A 341 -22.50 15.92 -8.52
C ASP A 341 -21.05 15.69 -8.10
N THR A 342 -20.71 15.98 -6.84
CA THR A 342 -19.37 15.69 -6.35
C THR A 342 -19.16 14.18 -6.23
N ILE A 343 -17.93 13.72 -6.48
CA ILE A 343 -17.55 12.32 -6.28
C ILE A 343 -17.91 11.88 -4.85
N LYS A 344 -17.61 12.72 -3.85
CA LYS A 344 -17.91 12.43 -2.44
C LYS A 344 -19.40 12.19 -2.18
N SER A 345 -20.28 13.04 -2.71
CA SER A 345 -21.73 12.91 -2.49
C SER A 345 -22.32 11.67 -3.16
N LYS A 346 -21.68 11.17 -4.22
CA LYS A 346 -22.20 10.07 -5.02
C LYS A 346 -21.55 8.74 -4.73
N LEU A 347 -20.32 8.69 -4.21
CA LEU A 347 -19.54 7.46 -4.18
C LEU A 347 -20.26 6.29 -3.51
N ALA A 348 -21.02 6.52 -2.42
CA ALA A 348 -21.77 5.49 -1.71
C ALA A 348 -22.92 4.85 -2.52
N THR A 349 -23.45 5.57 -3.52
CA THR A 349 -24.63 5.19 -4.32
C THR A 349 -24.36 5.26 -5.83
N ILE A 350 -23.11 5.44 -6.23
CA ILE A 350 -22.70 5.59 -7.62
C ILE A 350 -23.05 4.33 -8.42
N THR A 351 -23.61 4.52 -9.61
CA THR A 351 -23.96 3.44 -10.55
C THR A 351 -22.75 3.01 -11.36
N SER A 352 -22.81 1.82 -11.98
CA SER A 352 -21.76 1.34 -12.88
C SER A 352 -21.51 2.30 -14.04
N GLU A 353 -22.58 2.86 -14.60
CA GLU A 353 -22.50 3.79 -15.73
C GLU A 353 -21.82 5.10 -15.33
N GLU A 354 -22.14 5.63 -14.14
CA GLU A 354 -21.48 6.81 -13.58
C GLU A 354 -20.00 6.54 -13.25
N VAL A 355 -19.65 5.34 -12.78
CA VAL A 355 -18.24 4.95 -12.53
C VAL A 355 -17.47 4.88 -13.85
N VAL A 356 -18.04 4.27 -14.88
CA VAL A 356 -17.42 4.22 -16.22
C VAL A 356 -17.17 5.63 -16.74
N ALA A 357 -18.19 6.50 -16.69
CA ALA A 357 -18.06 7.89 -17.12
C ALA A 357 -17.02 8.66 -16.29
N MET A 358 -16.99 8.45 -14.97
CA MET A 358 -16.00 9.04 -14.08
C MET A 358 -14.59 8.60 -14.47
N MET A 359 -14.33 7.31 -14.60
CA MET A 359 -12.99 6.78 -14.89
C MET A 359 -12.51 7.15 -16.30
N GLN A 360 -13.40 7.19 -17.29
CA GLN A 360 -13.09 7.70 -18.63
C GLN A 360 -12.69 9.19 -18.60
N ASP A 361 -13.39 10.01 -17.82
CA ASP A 361 -12.99 11.41 -17.63
C ASP A 361 -11.61 11.51 -16.95
N MET A 362 -11.33 10.64 -15.96
CA MET A 362 -10.01 10.56 -15.30
C MET A 362 -8.88 10.05 -16.20
N GLU A 363 -9.16 9.49 -17.38
CA GLU A 363 -8.11 9.19 -18.36
C GLU A 363 -7.41 10.48 -18.82
N THR A 364 -8.12 11.61 -18.83
CA THR A 364 -7.63 12.88 -19.39
C THR A 364 -7.67 14.07 -18.43
N ARG A 365 -8.37 13.95 -17.29
CA ARG A 365 -8.53 15.01 -16.30
C ARG A 365 -7.17 15.48 -15.75
N PRO A 366 -6.81 16.77 -15.84
CA PRO A 366 -5.48 17.23 -15.42
C PRO A 366 -5.26 17.13 -13.91
N ALA A 367 -4.23 16.38 -13.50
CA ALA A 367 -3.80 16.20 -12.12
C ALA A 367 -3.47 17.54 -11.41
N LEU A 368 -2.93 18.50 -12.16
CA LEU A 368 -2.61 19.84 -11.66
C LEU A 368 -3.85 20.64 -11.25
N SER A 369 -5.02 20.30 -11.80
CA SER A 369 -6.28 21.01 -11.55
C SER A 369 -7.24 20.25 -10.61
N SER A 370 -7.01 18.95 -10.43
CA SER A 370 -7.84 18.08 -9.61
C SER A 370 -7.01 16.97 -8.98
N GLN A 371 -7.21 16.76 -7.68
CA GLN A 371 -6.55 15.68 -6.93
C GLN A 371 -7.31 14.33 -7.06
N SER A 372 -8.43 14.30 -7.79
CA SER A 372 -9.26 13.09 -7.93
C SER A 372 -8.60 11.93 -8.70
N PRO A 373 -7.72 12.15 -9.72
CA PRO A 373 -7.01 11.05 -10.37
C PRO A 373 -6.07 10.27 -9.44
N TYR A 374 -5.46 10.93 -8.46
CA TYR A 374 -4.62 10.29 -7.44
C TYR A 374 -5.44 9.28 -6.63
N ALA A 375 -6.56 9.72 -6.06
CA ALA A 375 -7.42 8.87 -5.23
C ALA A 375 -8.08 7.74 -6.01
N THR A 376 -8.80 8.07 -7.07
CA THR A 376 -9.56 7.08 -7.85
C THR A 376 -8.64 6.11 -8.58
N GLY A 377 -7.53 6.61 -9.12
CA GLY A 377 -6.54 5.77 -9.79
C GLY A 377 -5.74 4.88 -8.84
N LYS A 378 -5.46 5.34 -7.62
CA LYS A 378 -4.85 4.51 -6.58
C LYS A 378 -5.75 3.33 -6.23
N TRP A 379 -7.04 3.57 -5.99
CA TRP A 379 -8.01 2.52 -5.68
C TRP A 379 -8.20 1.55 -6.85
N ALA A 380 -8.19 2.04 -8.08
CA ALA A 380 -8.24 1.19 -9.26
C ALA A 380 -6.99 0.31 -9.40
N THR A 381 -5.80 0.89 -9.22
CA THR A 381 -4.53 0.14 -9.24
C THR A 381 -4.46 -0.89 -8.12
N GLU A 382 -4.98 -0.55 -6.94
CA GLU A 382 -5.07 -1.46 -5.80
C GLU A 382 -5.90 -2.70 -6.12
N LEU A 383 -7.06 -2.53 -6.76
CA LEU A 383 -7.91 -3.66 -7.18
C LEU A 383 -7.21 -4.52 -8.24
N LEU A 384 -6.52 -3.91 -9.21
CA LEU A 384 -5.75 -4.65 -10.22
C LEU A 384 -4.70 -5.55 -9.56
N VAL A 385 -3.90 -5.00 -8.65
CA VAL A 385 -2.87 -5.77 -7.96
C VAL A 385 -3.48 -6.82 -7.02
N ALA A 386 -4.58 -6.51 -6.34
CA ALA A 386 -5.26 -7.48 -5.48
C ALA A 386 -5.85 -8.67 -6.26
N VAL A 387 -6.35 -8.46 -7.47
CA VAL A 387 -6.95 -9.51 -8.30
C VAL A 387 -5.90 -10.28 -9.09
N TYR A 388 -5.01 -9.56 -9.78
CA TYR A 388 -4.10 -10.15 -10.77
C TYR A 388 -2.67 -10.32 -10.27
N GLY A 389 -2.30 -9.67 -9.17
CA GLY A 389 -0.94 -9.70 -8.62
C GLY A 389 0.00 -8.65 -9.24
N VAL A 390 1.16 -8.51 -8.59
CA VAL A 390 2.20 -7.53 -8.97
C VAL A 390 2.81 -7.87 -10.33
N ASP A 391 3.08 -9.16 -10.58
CA ASP A 391 3.67 -9.63 -11.83
C ASP A 391 2.81 -9.27 -13.05
N ALA A 392 1.50 -9.45 -12.97
CA ALA A 392 0.58 -9.09 -14.05
C ALA A 392 0.56 -7.58 -14.28
N TYR A 393 0.57 -6.77 -13.21
CA TYR A 393 0.64 -5.31 -13.34
C TYR A 393 1.92 -4.86 -14.04
N LEU A 394 3.07 -5.46 -13.71
CA LEU A 394 4.34 -5.18 -14.37
C LEU A 394 4.37 -5.68 -15.81
N ALA A 395 3.78 -6.85 -16.10
CA ALA A 395 3.66 -7.38 -17.45
C ALA A 395 2.80 -6.47 -18.36
N TYR A 396 1.72 -5.89 -17.83
CA TYR A 396 0.92 -4.87 -18.53
C TYR A 396 1.79 -3.67 -18.94
N LEU A 397 2.56 -3.15 -17.99
CA LEU A 397 3.46 -2.02 -18.22
C LEU A 397 4.56 -2.34 -19.24
N ASP A 398 5.09 -3.56 -19.23
CA ASP A 398 6.16 -3.99 -20.13
C ASP A 398 5.66 -4.30 -21.55
N ALA A 399 4.38 -4.63 -21.71
CA ALA A 399 3.74 -4.86 -23.01
C ALA A 399 3.57 -3.58 -23.84
N LEU A 400 3.69 -2.39 -23.23
CA LEU A 400 3.56 -1.11 -23.92
C LEU A 400 4.66 -0.90 -24.96
N SER A 401 4.24 -0.56 -26.18
CA SER A 401 5.14 -0.35 -27.33
C SER A 401 4.48 0.59 -28.34
N PRO A 402 5.19 1.05 -29.39
CA PRO A 402 4.57 1.85 -30.45
C PRO A 402 3.41 1.13 -31.17
N GLN A 403 3.36 -0.21 -31.11
CA GLN A 403 2.34 -1.04 -31.75
C GLN A 403 1.23 -1.47 -30.77
N VAL A 404 1.49 -1.44 -29.47
CA VAL A 404 0.56 -1.89 -28.43
C VAL A 404 0.32 -0.76 -27.46
N LEU A 405 -0.82 -0.07 -27.66
CA LEU A 405 -1.26 1.01 -26.80
C LEU A 405 -1.80 0.49 -25.47
N TRP A 406 -1.88 1.36 -24.47
CA TRP A 406 -2.23 0.97 -23.11
C TRP A 406 -3.57 0.24 -22.98
N LYS A 407 -4.63 0.64 -23.70
CA LYS A 407 -5.91 -0.08 -23.64
C LYS A 407 -5.75 -1.51 -24.15
N THR A 408 -5.06 -1.69 -25.27
CA THR A 408 -4.78 -3.01 -25.84
C THR A 408 -3.87 -3.86 -24.94
N ALA A 409 -2.81 -3.26 -24.37
CA ALA A 409 -1.96 -3.95 -23.41
C ALA A 409 -2.74 -4.37 -22.16
N PHE A 410 -3.60 -3.50 -21.65
CA PHE A 410 -4.46 -3.76 -20.51
C PHE A 410 -5.37 -4.96 -20.78
N GLU A 411 -6.06 -4.95 -21.92
CA GLU A 411 -6.98 -6.01 -22.34
C GLU A 411 -6.27 -7.34 -22.51
N ASN A 412 -5.10 -7.35 -23.17
CA ASN A 412 -4.32 -8.55 -23.38
C ASN A 412 -3.78 -9.14 -22.08
N THR A 413 -3.38 -8.30 -21.13
CA THR A 413 -2.77 -8.76 -19.88
C THR A 413 -3.81 -9.21 -18.86
N PHE A 414 -4.90 -8.46 -18.70
CA PHE A 414 -5.90 -8.71 -17.66
C PHE A 414 -7.12 -9.51 -18.16
N GLY A 415 -7.23 -9.74 -19.47
CA GLY A 415 -8.31 -10.52 -20.08
C GLY A 415 -9.68 -9.85 -19.96
N VAL A 416 -9.73 -8.54 -19.78
CA VAL A 416 -10.96 -7.75 -19.56
C VAL A 416 -10.84 -6.40 -20.25
N SER A 417 -11.93 -5.92 -20.85
CA SER A 417 -11.96 -4.56 -21.41
C SER A 417 -11.75 -3.49 -20.34
N VAL A 418 -11.16 -2.36 -20.72
CA VAL A 418 -10.99 -1.24 -19.79
C VAL A 418 -12.33 -0.77 -19.21
N ASN A 419 -13.38 -0.68 -20.04
CA ASN A 419 -14.71 -0.30 -19.58
C ASN A 419 -15.32 -1.34 -18.64
N ALA A 420 -15.19 -2.63 -18.95
CA ALA A 420 -15.66 -3.69 -18.05
C ALA A 420 -14.91 -3.64 -16.71
N PHE A 421 -13.60 -3.38 -16.71
CA PHE A 421 -12.88 -3.13 -15.47
C PHE A 421 -13.43 -1.94 -14.69
N TYR A 422 -13.73 -0.82 -15.36
CA TYR A 422 -14.35 0.34 -14.71
C TYR A 422 -15.71 0.00 -14.09
N GLU A 423 -16.57 -0.76 -14.77
CA GLU A 423 -17.82 -1.25 -14.18
C GLU A 423 -17.57 -2.06 -12.90
N LYS A 424 -16.53 -2.91 -12.90
CA LYS A 424 -16.16 -3.76 -11.76
C LYS A 424 -15.53 -3.00 -10.60
N LEU A 425 -15.18 -1.71 -10.75
CA LEU A 425 -14.78 -0.84 -9.64
C LEU A 425 -15.96 -0.40 -8.77
N THR A 426 -17.19 -0.51 -9.26
CA THR A 426 -18.38 0.02 -8.59
C THR A 426 -18.55 -0.47 -7.15
N PRO A 427 -18.47 -1.78 -6.83
CA PRO A 427 -18.57 -2.25 -5.45
C PRO A 427 -17.47 -1.68 -4.55
N HIS A 428 -16.25 -1.54 -5.08
CA HIS A 428 -15.13 -0.96 -4.34
C HIS A 428 -15.38 0.51 -4.00
N PHE A 429 -15.76 1.32 -4.99
CA PHE A 429 -16.08 2.73 -4.78
C PHE A 429 -17.27 2.92 -3.83
N GLN A 430 -18.34 2.14 -3.98
CA GLN A 430 -19.47 2.17 -3.05
C GLN A 430 -19.07 1.86 -1.62
N TRP A 431 -18.21 0.86 -1.40
CA TRP A 431 -17.70 0.55 -0.07
C TRP A 431 -16.91 1.73 0.52
N ILE A 432 -16.05 2.37 -0.28
CA ILE A 432 -15.29 3.56 0.17
C ILE A 432 -16.25 4.67 0.58
N GLY A 433 -17.24 4.97 -0.27
CA GLY A 433 -18.24 6.00 0.01
C GLY A 433 -19.03 5.72 1.29
N LYS A 434 -19.40 4.46 1.54
CA LYS A 434 -20.13 4.05 2.76
C LYS A 434 -19.26 4.04 4.02
N THR A 435 -17.95 3.84 3.86
CA THR A 435 -17.02 3.66 4.99
C THR A 435 -16.38 4.97 5.43
N TYR A 436 -16.12 5.89 4.49
CA TYR A 436 -15.36 7.12 4.72
C TYR A 436 -16.15 8.41 4.46
N GLY A 437 -17.31 8.32 3.81
CA GLY A 437 -18.28 9.41 3.67
C GLY A 437 -19.24 9.47 4.83
#